data_AF-A0A3B9J861-F1
#
_entry.id   AF-A0A3B9J861-F1
#
_cell.length_a   1.000
_cell.length_b   1.000
_cell.length_c   1.000
_cell.angle_alpha   90.00
_cell.angle_beta   90.00
_cell.angle_gamma   90.00
#
_symmetry.space_group_name_H-M   'P 1'
#
loop_
_entity.id
_entity.type
_entity.pdbx_description
1 polymer ?
#
loop_
_entity_poly.entity_id
_entity_poly.type
_entity_poly.pdbx_seq_one_letter_code
_entity_poly.pdbx_strand_id
1 'polypeptide(L)'
;MNTSQPSFWSILYRTIITHSVTYFLIGILASIFLGYSERMLRPDIAPIIRQITDPILIVSPWIQPIRALLLAIVFYLLKDVLFNPKNGWLVMWIMLAVVGVLSPFGASWGSIEGMIFFSLPIVDHIVGWPEVFLQTLLLSTILTYWVNHPENKRLGVIMTIGFVATILLPLLALLSR
;
A
#
# COMPACT_ATOMS: atom_id res chain seq x y z
N MET A 1 -23.18 16.88 17.26
CA MET A 1 -22.57 17.20 15.96
C MET A 1 -23.04 16.17 14.97
N ASN A 2 -23.78 16.59 13.94
CA ASN A 2 -24.28 15.71 12.89
C ASN A 2 -23.10 15.37 11.96
N THR A 3 -22.30 14.36 12.32
CA THR A 3 -21.29 13.82 11.41
C THR A 3 -22.04 13.02 10.36
N SER A 4 -22.31 13.64 9.22
CA SER A 4 -22.82 12.95 8.04
C SER A 4 -21.91 11.74 7.77
N GLN A 5 -22.51 10.55 7.80
CA GLN A 5 -21.81 9.29 7.54
C GLN A 5 -21.03 9.39 6.22
N PRO A 6 -19.75 8.98 6.17
CA PRO A 6 -18.93 9.14 4.98
C PRO A 6 -19.56 8.39 3.80
N SER A 7 -19.71 9.10 2.68
CA SER A 7 -20.25 8.52 1.45
C SER A 7 -19.26 7.54 0.82
N PHE A 8 -19.78 6.56 0.08
CA PHE A 8 -18.95 5.59 -0.66
C PHE A 8 -17.93 6.31 -1.55
N TRP A 9 -18.38 7.31 -2.32
CA TRP A 9 -17.51 8.09 -3.20
C TRP A 9 -16.38 8.78 -2.43
N SER A 10 -16.69 9.33 -1.25
CA SER A 10 -15.67 9.96 -0.39
C SER A 10 -14.58 8.97 0.02
N ILE A 11 -14.97 7.79 0.48
CA ILE A 11 -14.03 6.73 0.87
C ILE A 11 -13.25 6.24 -0.35
N LEU A 12 -13.92 6.06 -1.50
CA LEU A 12 -13.32 5.52 -2.70
C LEU A 12 -12.15 6.35 -3.22
N TYR A 13 -12.36 7.64 -3.53
CA TYR A 13 -11.27 8.45 -4.11
C TYR A 13 -10.13 8.66 -3.11
N ARG A 14 -10.45 8.84 -1.82
CA ARG A 14 -9.43 9.02 -0.77
C ARG A 14 -8.61 7.75 -0.60
N THR A 15 -9.25 6.59 -0.66
CA THR A 15 -8.54 5.30 -0.61
C THR A 15 -7.63 5.13 -1.81
N ILE A 16 -8.10 5.40 -3.03
CA ILE A 16 -7.29 5.31 -4.25
C ILE A 16 -6.05 6.20 -4.15
N ILE A 17 -6.25 7.47 -3.79
CA ILE A 17 -5.16 8.45 -3.68
C ILE A 17 -4.19 8.03 -2.58
N THR A 18 -4.67 7.83 -1.35
CA THR A 18 -3.81 7.53 -0.21
C THR A 18 -3.08 6.20 -0.37
N HIS A 19 -3.75 5.15 -0.87
CA HIS A 19 -3.11 3.86 -1.12
C HIS A 19 -1.99 3.98 -2.15
N SER A 20 -2.26 4.59 -3.31
CA SER A 20 -1.25 4.71 -4.36
C SER A 20 -0.06 5.56 -3.93
N VAL A 21 -0.30 6.67 -3.22
CA VAL A 21 0.78 7.54 -2.68
C VAL A 21 1.63 6.80 -1.66
N THR A 22 1.01 6.18 -0.66
CA THR A 22 1.75 5.47 0.39
C THR A 22 2.49 4.25 -0.16
N TYR A 23 1.86 3.48 -1.04
CA TYR A 23 2.50 2.35 -1.73
C TYR A 23 3.73 2.80 -2.50
N PHE A 24 3.61 3.82 -3.35
CA PHE A 24 4.72 4.28 -4.18
C PHE A 24 5.86 4.87 -3.36
N LEU A 25 5.56 5.74 -2.40
CA LEU A 25 6.56 6.40 -1.58
C LEU A 25 7.33 5.38 -0.73
N ILE A 26 6.61 4.50 -0.03
CA ILE A 26 7.23 3.50 0.84
C ILE A 26 7.97 2.44 0.00
N GLY A 27 7.44 2.05 -1.16
CA GLY A 27 8.11 1.14 -2.07
C GLY A 27 9.45 1.68 -2.59
N ILE A 28 9.54 2.97 -2.95
CA ILE A 28 10.82 3.59 -3.34
C ILE A 28 11.79 3.59 -2.15
N LEU A 29 11.34 4.04 -0.97
CA LEU A 29 12.20 4.11 0.21
C LEU A 29 12.70 2.70 0.58
N ALA A 30 11.83 1.71 0.59
CA ALA A 30 12.19 0.32 0.86
C ALA A 30 13.14 -0.24 -0.18
N SER A 31 12.91 0.02 -1.47
CA SER A 31 13.82 -0.41 -2.53
C SER A 31 15.24 0.11 -2.31
N ILE A 32 15.39 1.34 -1.81
CA ILE A 32 16.69 1.96 -1.51
C ILE A 32 17.28 1.40 -0.22
N PHE A 33 16.54 1.45 0.89
CA PHE A 33 17.07 1.08 2.22
C PHE A 33 17.23 -0.41 2.44
N LEU A 34 16.45 -1.23 1.73
CA LEU A 34 16.48 -2.69 1.83
C LEU A 34 17.26 -3.33 0.67
N GLY A 35 17.84 -2.55 -0.25
CA GLY A 35 18.73 -3.07 -1.30
C GLY A 35 18.05 -4.08 -2.24
N TYR A 36 16.81 -3.78 -2.68
CA TYR A 36 16.04 -4.72 -3.52
C TYR A 36 16.72 -5.05 -4.84
N SER A 37 17.44 -4.09 -5.45
CA SER A 37 18.20 -4.34 -6.69
C SER A 37 19.13 -5.54 -6.57
N GLU A 38 19.87 -5.65 -5.47
CA GLU A 38 20.82 -6.74 -5.26
C GLU A 38 20.11 -8.05 -4.90
N ARG A 39 19.09 -7.97 -4.04
CA ARG A 39 18.35 -9.17 -3.59
C ARG A 39 17.60 -9.85 -4.72
N MET A 40 16.99 -9.08 -5.62
CA MET A 40 16.23 -9.60 -6.75
C MET A 40 17.14 -10.22 -7.83
N LEU A 41 18.45 -9.96 -7.79
CA LEU A 41 19.43 -10.57 -8.69
C LEU A 41 20.00 -11.89 -8.15
N ARG A 42 19.69 -12.27 -6.91
CA ARG A 42 20.17 -13.53 -6.35
C ARG A 42 19.66 -14.72 -7.17
N PRO A 43 20.48 -15.75 -7.45
CA PRO A 43 20.10 -16.86 -8.34
C PRO A 43 18.86 -17.64 -7.90
N ASP A 44 18.58 -17.68 -6.59
CA ASP A 44 17.41 -18.33 -5.99
C ASP A 44 16.12 -17.52 -6.14
N ILE A 45 16.20 -16.21 -6.39
CA ILE A 45 15.06 -15.28 -6.44
C ILE A 45 14.81 -14.76 -7.87
N ALA A 46 15.87 -14.51 -8.64
CA ALA A 46 15.80 -13.95 -9.99
C ALA A 46 14.85 -14.70 -10.96
N PRO A 47 14.71 -16.04 -10.91
CA PRO A 47 13.78 -16.76 -11.81
C PRO A 47 12.30 -16.51 -11.51
N ILE A 48 11.96 -16.08 -10.29
CA ILE A 48 10.56 -15.99 -9.81
C ILE A 48 10.08 -14.56 -9.60
N ILE A 49 10.97 -13.56 -9.70
CA ILE A 49 10.62 -12.14 -9.54
C ILE A 49 11.02 -11.32 -10.77
N ARG A 50 10.23 -10.30 -11.10
CA ARG A 50 10.61 -9.31 -12.12
C ARG A 50 11.71 -8.42 -11.56
N GLN A 51 12.75 -8.16 -12.33
CA GLN A 51 13.82 -7.23 -11.93
C GLN A 51 13.29 -5.80 -11.80
N ILE A 52 13.92 -4.96 -10.99
CA ILE A 52 13.58 -3.51 -10.86
C ILE A 52 13.62 -2.79 -12.20
N THR A 53 14.42 -3.29 -13.13
CA THR A 53 14.53 -2.77 -14.48
C THR A 53 13.45 -3.29 -15.43
N ASP A 54 12.54 -4.17 -15.02
CA ASP A 54 11.44 -4.64 -15.87
C ASP A 54 10.42 -3.50 -16.09
N PRO A 55 10.07 -3.16 -17.34
CA PRO A 55 9.07 -2.13 -17.64
C PRO A 55 7.72 -2.35 -16.94
N ILE A 56 7.27 -3.60 -16.81
CA ILE A 56 6.01 -3.97 -16.13
C ILE A 56 6.10 -3.64 -14.64
N LEU A 57 7.25 -3.88 -14.01
CA LEU A 57 7.44 -3.54 -12.61
C LEU A 57 7.48 -2.02 -12.40
N ILE A 58 8.11 -1.28 -13.33
CA ILE A 58 8.14 0.19 -13.29
C ILE A 58 6.74 0.79 -13.35
N VAL A 59 5.87 0.30 -14.25
CA VAL A 59 4.48 0.81 -14.37
C VAL A 59 3.53 0.22 -13.35
N SER A 60 3.99 -0.66 -12.46
CA SER A 60 3.14 -1.25 -11.41
C SER A 60 2.36 -0.24 -10.56
N PRO A 61 2.81 1.02 -10.32
CA PRO A 61 1.99 2.04 -9.64
C PRO A 61 0.66 2.33 -10.33
N TRP A 62 0.55 2.13 -11.65
CA TRP A 62 -0.68 2.39 -12.39
C TRP A 62 -1.78 1.35 -12.16
N ILE A 63 -1.42 0.16 -11.66
CA ILE A 63 -2.37 -0.90 -11.31
C ILE A 63 -2.87 -0.73 -9.85
N GLN A 64 -2.14 0.03 -9.03
CA GLN A 64 -2.48 0.23 -7.62
C GLN A 64 -3.86 0.87 -7.36
N PRO A 65 -4.38 1.78 -8.22
CA PRO A 65 -5.77 2.25 -8.11
C PRO A 65 -6.80 1.12 -8.16
N ILE A 66 -6.57 0.06 -8.95
CA ILE A 66 -7.48 -1.09 -9.03
C ILE A 66 -7.46 -1.87 -7.71
N ARG A 67 -6.28 -2.08 -7.13
CA ARG A 67 -6.14 -2.70 -5.80
C ARG A 67 -6.80 -1.85 -4.71
N ALA A 68 -6.63 -0.53 -4.78
CA ALA A 68 -7.22 0.40 -3.84
C ALA A 68 -8.75 0.45 -3.94
N LEU A 69 -9.32 0.28 -5.13
CA LEU A 69 -10.77 0.13 -5.33
C LEU A 69 -11.32 -1.08 -4.55
N LEU A 70 -10.65 -2.23 -4.60
CA LEU A 70 -11.06 -3.42 -3.84
C LEU A 70 -11.03 -3.16 -2.33
N LEU A 71 -9.97 -2.49 -1.84
CA LEU A 71 -9.87 -2.08 -0.43
C LEU A 71 -10.99 -1.11 -0.05
N ALA A 72 -11.31 -0.14 -0.90
CA ALA A 72 -12.36 0.85 -0.65
C ALA A 72 -13.74 0.21 -0.47
N ILE A 73 -14.05 -0.85 -1.22
CA ILE A 73 -15.29 -1.63 -1.06
C ILE A 73 -15.35 -2.21 0.36
N VAL A 74 -14.29 -2.87 0.81
CA VAL A 74 -14.21 -3.44 2.17
C VAL A 74 -14.29 -2.33 3.22
N PHE A 75 -13.57 -1.22 3.03
CA PHE A 75 -13.58 -0.11 3.97
C PHE A 75 -14.95 0.55 4.10
N TYR A 76 -15.71 0.61 3.00
CA TYR A 76 -17.08 1.09 3.02
C TYR A 76 -18.02 0.17 3.79
N LEU A 77 -17.89 -1.15 3.61
CA LEU A 77 -18.71 -2.14 4.33
C LEU A 77 -18.46 -2.08 5.84
N LEU A 78 -17.23 -1.75 6.26
CA LEU A 78 -16.82 -1.68 7.67
C LEU A 78 -16.72 -0.23 8.18
N LYS A 79 -17.32 0.74 7.48
CA LYS A 79 -17.07 2.18 7.70
C LYS A 79 -17.34 2.65 9.13
N ASP A 80 -18.36 2.11 9.79
CA ASP A 80 -18.73 2.52 11.15
C ASP A 80 -17.66 2.15 12.19
N VAL A 81 -16.92 1.07 11.93
CA VAL A 81 -15.81 0.62 12.78
C VAL A 81 -14.51 1.31 12.37
N LEU A 82 -14.22 1.33 11.07
CA LEU A 82 -12.92 1.79 10.54
C LEU A 82 -12.76 3.30 10.54
N PHE A 83 -13.83 4.07 10.43
CA PHE A 83 -13.79 5.53 10.47
C PHE A 83 -14.24 6.10 11.83
N ASN A 84 -14.28 5.25 12.87
CA ASN A 84 -14.51 5.73 14.23
C ASN A 84 -13.41 6.74 14.65
N PRO A 85 -13.77 7.93 15.17
CA PRO A 85 -12.80 8.98 15.51
C PRO A 85 -11.73 8.59 16.53
N LYS A 86 -11.99 7.62 17.41
CA LYS A 86 -11.04 7.24 18.47
C LYS A 86 -9.95 6.30 17.97
N ASN A 87 -10.36 5.13 17.49
CA ASN A 87 -9.44 4.01 17.21
C ASN A 87 -9.60 3.44 15.80
N GLY A 88 -10.38 4.07 14.91
CA GLY A 88 -10.66 3.53 13.58
C GLY A 88 -9.40 3.24 12.75
N TRP A 89 -8.41 4.14 12.83
CA TRP A 89 -7.10 3.96 12.18
C TRP A 89 -6.37 2.70 12.66
N LEU A 90 -6.40 2.43 13.97
CA LEU A 90 -5.71 1.28 14.56
C LEU A 90 -6.40 -0.02 14.18
N VAL A 91 -7.75 -0.04 14.20
CA VAL A 91 -8.53 -1.20 13.76
C VAL A 91 -8.26 -1.49 12.28
N MET A 92 -8.22 -0.46 11.44
CA MET A 92 -7.89 -0.59 10.02
C MET A 92 -6.47 -1.13 9.83
N TRP A 93 -5.49 -0.60 10.56
CA TRP A 93 -4.11 -1.08 10.49
C TRP A 93 -3.99 -2.55 10.90
N ILE A 94 -4.56 -2.94 12.04
CA ILE A 94 -4.53 -4.32 12.53
C ILE A 94 -5.19 -5.26 11.51
N MET A 95 -6.33 -4.87 10.95
CA MET A 95 -7.00 -5.65 9.90
C MET A 95 -6.09 -5.83 8.69
N LEU A 96 -5.45 -4.77 8.18
CA LEU A 96 -4.55 -4.86 7.03
C LEU A 96 -3.29 -5.68 7.34
N ALA A 97 -2.70 -5.48 8.52
CA ALA A 97 -1.50 -6.17 8.98
C ALA A 97 -1.76 -7.67 9.19
N VAL A 98 -2.81 -8.03 9.92
CA VAL A 98 -3.11 -9.42 10.24
C VAL A 98 -3.68 -10.15 9.04
N VAL A 99 -4.75 -9.63 8.43
CA VAL A 99 -5.47 -10.34 7.34
C VAL A 99 -4.75 -10.19 6.01
N GLY A 100 -4.16 -9.03 5.74
CA GLY A 100 -3.54 -8.72 4.46
C GLY A 100 -2.07 -9.12 4.35
N VAL A 101 -1.28 -9.00 5.43
CA VAL A 101 0.16 -9.26 5.40
C VAL A 101 0.49 -10.62 6.01
N LEU A 102 0.04 -10.89 7.24
CA LEU A 102 0.45 -12.09 7.97
C LEU A 102 -0.36 -13.34 7.59
N SER A 103 -1.67 -13.20 7.38
CA SER A 103 -2.58 -14.31 7.05
C SER A 103 -3.35 -14.16 5.71
N PRO A 104 -2.74 -13.69 4.60
CA PRO A 104 -3.37 -13.80 3.31
C PRO A 104 -3.62 -15.28 2.98
N PHE A 105 -4.76 -15.57 2.36
CA PHE A 105 -5.15 -16.94 1.97
C PHE A 105 -4.24 -17.54 0.88
N GLY A 106 -3.46 -16.71 0.18
CA GLY A 106 -2.46 -17.16 -0.78
C GLY A 106 -1.05 -17.08 -0.20
N ALA A 107 -0.17 -17.98 -0.65
CA ALA A 107 1.26 -17.93 -0.35
C ALA A 107 1.85 -16.61 -0.89
N SER A 108 2.10 -15.67 0.02
CA SER A 108 2.69 -14.37 -0.26
C SER A 108 4.05 -14.27 0.41
N TRP A 109 4.96 -13.53 -0.20
CA TRP A 109 6.19 -13.15 0.48
C TRP A 109 5.86 -12.39 1.78
N GLY A 110 6.56 -12.74 2.86
CA GLY A 110 6.32 -12.21 4.20
C GLY A 110 5.10 -12.74 4.97
N SER A 111 4.24 -13.60 4.37
CA SER A 111 3.12 -14.22 5.09
C SER A 111 3.50 -15.54 5.77
N ILE A 112 2.66 -15.99 6.71
CA ILE A 112 2.82 -17.31 7.37
C ILE A 112 2.77 -18.42 6.31
N GLU A 113 1.79 -18.39 5.41
CA GLU A 113 1.70 -19.36 4.30
C GLU A 113 2.95 -19.31 3.41
N GLY A 114 3.49 -18.12 3.13
CA GLY A 114 4.72 -17.98 2.38
C GLY A 114 5.91 -18.67 3.05
N MET A 115 6.04 -18.56 4.38
CA MET A 115 7.10 -19.21 5.15
C MET A 115 6.97 -20.74 5.16
N ILE A 116 5.75 -21.27 4.94
CA ILE A 116 5.50 -22.71 4.86
C ILE A 116 5.80 -23.23 3.44
N PHE A 117 5.38 -22.49 2.40
CA PHE A 117 5.45 -22.97 1.02
C PHE A 117 6.76 -22.66 0.30
N PHE A 118 7.42 -21.53 0.59
CA PHE A 118 8.65 -21.15 -0.10
C PHE A 118 9.88 -21.70 0.62
N SER A 119 10.80 -22.28 -0.15
CA SER A 119 12.10 -22.74 0.35
C SER A 119 13.11 -21.58 0.47
N LEU A 120 12.72 -20.50 1.14
CA LEU A 120 13.56 -19.33 1.36
C LEU A 120 13.93 -19.19 2.85
N PRO A 121 15.10 -18.60 3.17
CA PRO A 121 15.45 -18.26 4.55
C PRO A 121 14.39 -17.35 5.18
N ILE A 122 14.12 -17.54 6.48
CA ILE A 122 13.16 -16.71 7.25
C ILE A 122 13.49 -15.22 7.13
N VAL A 123 14.78 -14.87 7.05
CA VAL A 123 15.25 -13.50 6.87
C VAL A 123 14.67 -12.89 5.58
N ASP A 124 14.66 -13.62 4.48
CA ASP A 124 14.13 -13.14 3.19
C ASP A 124 12.61 -12.92 3.23
N HIS A 125 11.89 -13.63 4.12
CA HIS A 125 10.47 -13.38 4.37
C HIS A 125 10.21 -12.10 5.18
N ILE A 126 10.97 -11.90 6.26
CA ILE A 126 10.72 -10.79 7.20
C ILE A 126 11.35 -9.48 6.75
N VAL A 127 12.29 -9.50 5.81
CA VAL A 127 13.04 -8.30 5.44
C VAL A 127 12.16 -7.21 4.80
N GLY A 128 11.06 -7.60 4.15
CA GLY A 128 10.07 -6.68 3.60
C GLY A 128 9.04 -6.18 4.61
N TRP A 129 9.02 -6.71 5.84
CA TRP A 129 8.05 -6.33 6.87
C TRP A 129 8.08 -4.82 7.21
N PRO A 130 9.25 -4.17 7.36
CA PRO A 130 9.28 -2.73 7.61
C PRO A 130 8.54 -1.92 6.55
N GLU A 131 8.63 -2.33 5.27
CA GLU A 131 7.92 -1.67 4.16
C GLU A 131 6.41 -1.85 4.29
N VAL A 132 5.94 -3.10 4.35
CA VAL A 132 4.49 -3.39 4.28
C VAL A 132 3.74 -2.94 5.53
N PHE A 133 4.34 -3.05 6.72
CA PHE A 133 3.71 -2.56 7.95
C PHE A 133 3.69 -1.04 8.00
N LEU A 134 4.75 -0.37 7.56
CA LEU A 134 4.79 1.09 7.49
C LEU A 134 3.80 1.63 6.44
N GLN A 135 3.75 1.00 5.27
CA GLN A 135 2.82 1.38 4.20
C GLN A 135 1.36 1.25 4.67
N THR A 136 0.99 0.12 5.27
CA THR A 136 -0.38 -0.11 5.77
C THR A 136 -0.71 0.80 6.96
N LEU A 137 0.27 1.13 7.81
CA LEU A 137 0.11 2.09 8.90
C LEU A 137 -0.14 3.50 8.37
N LEU A 138 0.63 3.95 7.38
CA LEU A 138 0.43 5.26 6.76
C LEU A 138 -0.91 5.33 6.01
N LEU A 139 -1.27 4.27 5.28
CA LEU A 139 -2.58 4.18 4.63
C LEU A 139 -3.70 4.36 5.65
N SER A 140 -3.71 3.55 6.70
CA SER A 140 -4.76 3.56 7.70
C SER A 140 -4.88 4.89 8.45
N THR A 141 -3.77 5.46 8.89
CA THR A 141 -3.74 6.74 9.62
C THR A 141 -4.15 7.92 8.74
N ILE A 142 -3.56 8.05 7.55
CA ILE A 142 -3.85 9.15 6.63
C ILE A 142 -5.28 9.07 6.12
N LEU A 143 -5.75 7.89 5.71
CA LEU A 143 -7.08 7.71 5.13
C LEU A 143 -8.17 8.04 6.16
N THR A 144 -8.08 7.46 7.36
CA THR A 144 -9.06 7.71 8.42
C THR A 144 -9.05 9.15 8.89
N TYR A 145 -7.86 9.75 9.05
CA TYR A 145 -7.75 11.17 9.39
C TYR A 145 -8.36 12.05 8.30
N TRP A 146 -8.08 11.77 7.03
CA TRP A 146 -8.59 12.55 5.92
C TRP A 146 -10.11 12.44 5.82
N VAL A 147 -10.67 11.22 5.86
CA VAL A 147 -12.12 10.98 5.81
C VAL A 147 -12.85 11.65 6.97
N ASN A 148 -12.27 11.65 8.18
CA ASN A 148 -12.87 12.27 9.36
C ASN A 148 -12.74 13.81 9.39
N HIS A 149 -11.78 14.36 8.66
CA HIS A 149 -11.53 15.81 8.57
C HIS A 149 -11.59 16.29 7.10
N PRO A 150 -12.77 16.22 6.44
CA PRO A 150 -12.91 16.57 5.03
C PRO A 150 -12.60 18.04 4.73
N GLU A 151 -12.68 18.93 5.73
CA GLU A 151 -12.34 20.35 5.64
C GLU A 151 -10.83 20.62 5.47
N ASN A 152 -9.97 19.65 5.74
CA ASN A 152 -8.52 19.80 5.59
C ASN A 152 -8.11 19.77 4.11
N LYS A 153 -8.27 20.93 3.45
CA LYS A 153 -7.90 21.14 2.04
C LYS A 153 -6.40 20.92 1.80
N ARG A 154 -5.54 21.22 2.78
CA ARG A 154 -4.08 21.05 2.64
C ARG A 154 -3.70 19.59 2.45
N LEU A 155 -4.24 18.70 3.30
CA LEU A 155 -4.00 17.27 3.15
C LEU A 155 -4.50 16.75 1.80
N GLY A 156 -5.68 17.19 1.38
CA GLY A 156 -6.22 16.79 0.08
C GLY A 156 -5.36 17.23 -1.10
N VAL A 157 -4.83 18.46 -1.07
CA VAL A 157 -3.91 18.96 -2.11
C VAL A 157 -2.60 18.16 -2.09
N ILE A 158 -1.98 17.95 -0.93
CA ILE A 158 -0.74 17.19 -0.79
C ILE A 158 -0.91 15.77 -1.36
N MET A 159 -1.98 15.09 -0.95
CA MET A 159 -2.28 13.73 -1.40
C MET A 159 -2.55 13.67 -2.90
N THR A 160 -3.27 14.65 -3.45
CA THR A 160 -3.55 14.71 -4.89
C THR A 160 -2.27 14.98 -5.70
N ILE A 161 -1.41 15.90 -5.27
CA ILE A 161 -0.10 16.15 -5.90
C ILE A 161 0.75 14.88 -5.85
N GLY A 162 0.82 14.23 -4.69
CA GLY A 162 1.51 12.96 -4.53
C GLY A 162 0.99 11.90 -5.51
N PHE A 163 -0.32 11.80 -5.66
CA PHE A 163 -0.94 10.84 -6.58
C PHE A 163 -0.58 11.13 -8.04
N VAL A 164 -0.63 12.38 -8.47
CA VAL A 164 -0.16 12.77 -9.81
C VAL A 164 1.31 12.38 -10.01
N ALA A 165 2.16 12.62 -9.01
CA ALA A 165 3.56 12.19 -9.05
C ALA A 165 3.71 10.66 -9.17
N THR A 166 2.88 9.87 -8.48
CA THR A 166 2.92 8.39 -8.59
C THR A 166 2.59 7.87 -9.99
N ILE A 167 1.87 8.65 -10.80
CA ILE A 167 1.54 8.30 -12.18
C ILE A 167 2.63 8.79 -13.14
N LEU A 168 3.11 10.03 -12.95
CA LEU A 168 4.06 10.68 -13.86
C LEU A 168 5.49 10.16 -13.71
N LEU A 169 5.96 9.89 -12.49
CA LEU A 169 7.36 9.48 -12.26
C LEU A 169 7.70 8.14 -12.93
N PRO A 170 6.84 7.09 -12.87
CA PRO A 170 7.06 5.88 -13.67
C PRO A 170 7.09 6.13 -15.17
N LEU A 171 6.25 7.04 -15.68
CA LEU A 171 6.24 7.39 -17.10
C LEU A 171 7.57 8.01 -17.52
N LEU A 172 8.07 8.98 -16.74
CA LEU A 172 9.35 9.61 -16.99
C LEU A 172 10.51 8.59 -16.94
N ALA A 173 10.47 7.66 -15.98
CA ALA A 173 11.47 6.60 -15.86
C ALA A 173 11.47 5.62 -17.05
N LEU A 174 10.32 5.41 -17.69
CA LEU A 174 10.24 4.63 -18.93
C LEU A 174 10.80 5.39 -20.12
N LEU A 175 10.51 6.69 -20.22
CA LEU A 175 10.94 7.54 -21.34
C LEU A 175 12.44 7.88 -21.28
N SER A 176 13.07 7.77 -20.12
CA SER A 176 14.51 8.04 -19.92
C SER A 176 15.41 6.83 -20.19
N ARG A 177 14.89 5.76 -20.77
CA ARG A 177 15.62 4.54 -21.14
C ARG A 177 15.96 4.54 -22.61
#